data_AF-A0AAE0VDF3-F1
#
_entry.id   AF-A0AAE0VDF3-F1
#
_cell.length_a   1.000
_cell.length_b   1.000
_cell.length_c   1.000
_cell.angle_alpha   90.00
_cell.angle_beta   90.00
_cell.angle_gamma   90.00
#
_symmetry.space_group_name_H-M   'P 1'
#
loop_
_entity.id
_entity.type
_entity.pdbx_description
1 polymer ?
#
loop_
_entity_poly.entity_id
_entity_poly.type
_entity_poly.pdbx_seq_one_letter_code
_entity_poly.pdbx_strand_id
1 'polypeptide(L)'
;MHSTAMALYLVSCLETPKRRRVLKKLKGRSISELQPMGQILRLLANLLTDDSQKVAVSAASCLSRASGYKSFRLKALIHYTWLLKDNDIQVQRQACLALKCLKALESAEQVAELWHSTDEELRNTARETILSFGKKGHKAFQRMDQICAELQEEIYKNLKTEITIF
;
A
#
# COMPACT_ATOMS: atom_id res chain seq x y z
N MET A 1 -27.31 -1.77 -10.92
CA MET A 1 -26.97 -0.71 -11.89
C MET A 1 -26.56 0.61 -11.21
N HIS A 2 -27.23 1.08 -10.15
CA HIS A 2 -26.87 2.34 -9.47
C HIS A 2 -25.43 2.44 -8.93
N SER A 3 -24.86 1.36 -8.38
CA SER A 3 -23.51 1.41 -7.80
C SER A 3 -22.40 1.61 -8.83
N THR A 4 -22.57 1.14 -10.07
CA THR A 4 -21.53 1.22 -11.13
C THR A 4 -21.49 2.62 -11.75
N ALA A 5 -22.64 3.27 -11.93
CA ALA A 5 -22.70 4.65 -12.43
C ALA A 5 -22.07 5.64 -11.44
N MET A 6 -22.31 5.44 -10.13
CA MET A 6 -21.66 6.24 -9.08
C MET A 6 -20.14 6.07 -9.10
N ALA A 7 -19.67 4.83 -9.29
CA ALA A 7 -18.25 4.53 -9.39
C ALA A 7 -17.58 5.27 -10.56
N LEU A 8 -18.16 5.22 -11.76
CA LEU A 8 -17.63 5.92 -12.94
C LEU A 8 -17.65 7.44 -12.79
N TYR A 9 -18.71 7.99 -12.19
CA TYR A 9 -18.78 9.42 -11.89
C TYR A 9 -17.71 9.87 -10.88
N LEU A 10 -17.40 9.03 -9.89
CA LEU A 10 -16.35 9.32 -8.92
C LEU A 10 -14.97 9.36 -9.57
N VAL A 11 -14.68 8.45 -10.50
CA VAL A 11 -13.42 8.46 -11.27
C VAL A 11 -13.23 9.81 -11.97
N SER A 12 -14.22 10.23 -12.78
CA SER A 12 -14.11 11.49 -13.52
C SER A 12 -13.95 12.70 -12.60
N CYS A 13 -14.60 12.72 -11.44
CA CYS A 13 -14.46 13.81 -10.48
C CYS A 13 -13.09 13.85 -9.80
N LEU A 14 -12.51 12.68 -9.51
CA LEU A 14 -11.21 12.55 -8.85
C LEU A 14 -10.02 12.85 -9.77
N GLU A 15 -10.22 12.85 -11.08
CA GLU A 15 -9.19 13.28 -12.06
C GLU A 15 -9.13 14.80 -12.22
N THR A 16 -10.16 15.53 -11.78
CA THR A 16 -10.22 17.01 -11.90
C THR A 16 -9.49 17.73 -10.76
N PRO A 17 -9.22 19.04 -10.89
CA PRO A 17 -8.73 19.87 -9.77
C PRO A 17 -9.66 19.89 -8.54
N LYS A 18 -10.91 19.42 -8.65
CA LYS A 18 -11.87 19.33 -7.54
C LYS A 18 -11.68 18.07 -6.69
N ARG A 19 -10.75 17.17 -7.03
CA ARG A 19 -10.49 15.88 -6.35
C ARG A 19 -10.43 15.95 -4.83
N ARG A 20 -9.76 16.97 -4.27
CA ARG A 20 -9.72 17.18 -2.81
C ARG A 20 -11.11 17.34 -2.19
N ARG A 21 -11.98 18.13 -2.84
CA ARG A 21 -13.36 18.37 -2.35
C ARG A 21 -14.19 17.08 -2.43
N VAL A 22 -13.98 16.28 -3.48
CA VAL A 22 -14.64 14.99 -3.69
C VAL A 22 -14.24 14.01 -2.59
N LEU A 23 -12.93 13.85 -2.32
CA LEU A 23 -12.40 13.00 -1.25
C LEU A 23 -12.95 13.37 0.14
N LYS A 24 -13.10 14.66 0.43
CA LYS A 24 -13.70 15.13 1.70
C LYS A 24 -15.19 14.82 1.81
N LYS A 25 -15.91 14.80 0.68
CA LYS A 25 -17.34 14.49 0.64
C LYS A 25 -17.63 13.00 0.68
N LEU A 26 -16.68 12.15 0.27
CA LEU A 26 -16.82 10.70 0.33
C LEU A 26 -16.76 10.24 1.80
N LYS A 27 -17.92 9.91 2.37
CA LYS A 27 -18.11 9.50 3.78
C LYS A 27 -19.45 8.78 3.97
N GLY A 28 -19.58 8.02 5.06
CA GLY A 28 -20.87 7.45 5.45
C GLY A 28 -21.40 6.49 4.40
N ARG A 29 -22.68 6.67 4.06
CA ARG A 29 -23.41 5.87 3.07
C ARG A 29 -22.69 5.78 1.72
N SER A 30 -22.06 6.87 1.27
CA SER A 30 -21.39 6.88 -0.04
C SER A 30 -20.19 5.94 -0.12
N ILE A 31 -19.54 5.63 1.01
CA ILE A 31 -18.45 4.65 1.07
C ILE A 31 -19.02 3.24 1.25
N SER A 32 -20.02 3.06 2.13
CA SER A 32 -20.58 1.73 2.40
C SER A 32 -21.24 1.11 1.17
N GLU A 33 -21.85 1.95 0.32
CA GLU A 33 -22.49 1.52 -0.92
C GLU A 33 -21.51 1.46 -2.10
N LEU A 34 -20.31 2.03 -1.94
CA LEU A 34 -19.29 1.95 -2.97
C LEU A 34 -18.90 0.49 -3.16
N GLN A 35 -19.07 -0.01 -4.38
CA GLN A 35 -18.41 -1.23 -4.83
C GLN A 35 -17.10 -0.79 -5.48
N PRO A 36 -15.98 -0.71 -4.74
CA PRO A 36 -14.75 -0.17 -5.29
C PRO A 36 -14.26 -1.09 -6.41
N MET A 37 -14.35 -0.60 -7.64
CA MET A 37 -13.72 -1.23 -8.80
C MET A 37 -12.21 -0.95 -8.75
N GLY A 38 -11.42 -1.82 -9.38
CA GLY A 38 -9.95 -1.68 -9.41
C GLY A 38 -9.48 -0.29 -9.87
N GLN A 39 -10.19 0.34 -10.82
CA GLN A 39 -9.88 1.69 -11.28
C GLN A 39 -10.00 2.76 -10.16
N ILE A 40 -11.05 2.72 -9.34
CA ILE A 40 -11.22 3.67 -8.23
C ILE A 40 -10.14 3.43 -7.18
N LEU A 41 -9.84 2.17 -6.87
CA LEU A 41 -8.81 1.83 -5.90
C LEU A 41 -7.44 2.32 -6.37
N ARG A 42 -7.10 2.09 -7.64
CA ARG A 42 -5.86 2.60 -8.25
C ARG A 42 -5.82 4.13 -8.19
N LEU A 43 -6.91 4.80 -8.56
CA LEU A 43 -6.97 6.26 -8.48
C LEU A 43 -6.80 6.78 -7.05
N LEU A 44 -7.47 6.17 -6.06
CA LEU A 44 -7.30 6.53 -4.65
C LEU A 44 -5.86 6.32 -4.16
N ALA A 45 -5.17 5.28 -4.64
CA ALA A 45 -3.78 5.02 -4.31
C ALA A 45 -2.84 6.02 -4.99
N ASN A 46 -3.06 6.34 -6.28
CA ASN A 46 -2.32 7.39 -6.99
C ASN A 46 -2.41 8.74 -6.26
N LEU A 47 -3.59 9.06 -5.73
CA LEU A 47 -3.82 10.31 -4.99
C LEU A 47 -3.06 10.37 -3.66
N LEU A 48 -2.54 9.27 -3.12
CA LEU A 48 -1.67 9.28 -1.92
C LEU A 48 -0.30 9.88 -2.19
N THR A 49 0.11 9.92 -3.46
CA THR A 49 1.37 10.51 -3.92
C THR A 49 1.11 11.71 -4.84
N ASP A 50 -0.03 12.40 -4.68
CA ASP A 50 -0.36 13.60 -5.45
C ASP A 50 0.58 14.76 -5.07
N ASP A 51 1.05 15.52 -6.06
CA ASP A 51 1.93 16.69 -5.89
C ASP A 51 1.36 17.70 -4.87
N SER A 52 0.03 17.78 -4.78
CA SER A 52 -0.61 18.55 -3.73
C SER A 52 -0.69 17.73 -2.44
N GLN A 53 0.17 18.07 -1.47
CA GLN A 53 0.13 17.48 -0.12
C GLN A 53 -1.28 17.52 0.52
N LYS A 54 -2.08 18.55 0.23
CA LYS A 54 -3.47 18.67 0.72
C LYS A 54 -4.40 17.62 0.11
N VAL A 55 -4.14 17.19 -1.12
CA VAL A 55 -4.86 16.09 -1.80
C VAL A 55 -4.41 14.77 -1.20
N ALA A 56 -3.09 14.52 -1.09
CA ALA A 56 -2.53 13.31 -0.48
C ALA A 56 -3.09 13.03 0.92
N VAL A 57 -3.08 14.03 1.81
CA VAL A 57 -3.67 13.92 3.15
C VAL A 57 -5.18 13.63 3.11
N SER A 58 -5.90 14.21 2.15
CA SER A 58 -7.34 13.96 1.99
C SER A 58 -7.63 12.55 1.47
N ALA A 59 -6.78 12.01 0.61
CA ALA A 59 -6.87 10.64 0.10
C ALA A 59 -6.58 9.63 1.20
N ALA A 60 -5.51 9.83 1.98
CA ALA A 60 -5.19 9.01 3.14
C ALA A 60 -6.35 8.99 4.15
N SER A 61 -6.87 10.17 4.50
CA SER A 61 -8.03 10.29 5.38
C SER A 61 -9.27 9.59 4.82
N CYS A 62 -9.48 9.64 3.50
CA CYS A 62 -10.59 8.97 2.85
C CYS A 62 -10.46 7.44 2.97
N LEU A 63 -9.30 6.87 2.65
CA LEU A 63 -9.04 5.44 2.78
C LEU A 63 -9.12 4.95 4.23
N SER A 64 -8.58 5.71 5.18
CA SER A 64 -8.67 5.35 6.61
C SER A 64 -10.09 5.41 7.16
N ARG A 65 -10.96 6.30 6.66
CA ARG A 65 -12.40 6.21 6.96
C ARG A 65 -13.01 4.99 6.29
N ALA A 66 -12.63 4.73 5.04
CA ALA A 66 -13.17 3.63 4.26
C ALA A 66 -12.82 2.24 4.82
N SER A 67 -11.71 2.13 5.56
CA SER A 67 -11.33 0.90 6.24
C SER A 67 -12.34 0.45 7.30
N GLY A 68 -13.20 1.34 7.80
CA GLY A 68 -14.30 1.00 8.71
C GLY A 68 -15.44 0.20 8.06
N TYR A 69 -15.50 0.15 6.72
CA TYR A 69 -16.55 -0.57 6.00
C TYR A 69 -16.02 -1.92 5.48
N LYS A 70 -16.49 -3.02 6.08
CA LYS A 70 -15.99 -4.38 5.84
C LYS A 70 -15.88 -4.76 4.35
N SER A 71 -16.93 -4.50 3.57
CA SER A 71 -16.95 -4.83 2.13
C SER A 71 -15.90 -4.05 1.34
N PHE A 72 -15.79 -2.74 1.59
CA PHE A 72 -14.76 -1.90 0.97
C PHE A 72 -13.36 -2.37 1.36
N ARG A 73 -13.10 -2.53 2.67
CA ARG A 73 -11.78 -2.92 3.19
C ARG A 73 -11.31 -4.24 2.61
N LEU A 74 -12.18 -5.25 2.54
CA LEU A 74 -11.81 -6.56 2.01
C LEU A 74 -11.38 -6.48 0.54
N LYS A 75 -12.15 -5.78 -0.30
CA LYS A 75 -11.82 -5.60 -1.72
C LYS A 75 -10.54 -4.79 -1.91
N ALA A 76 -10.38 -3.73 -1.12
CA ALA A 76 -9.21 -2.87 -1.16
C ALA A 76 -7.93 -3.61 -0.70
N LEU A 77 -8.02 -4.41 0.37
CA LEU A 77 -6.94 -5.28 0.84
C LEU A 77 -6.47 -6.21 -0.30
N ILE A 78 -7.38 -7.00 -0.88
CA ILE A 78 -7.03 -7.95 -1.95
C ILE A 78 -6.38 -7.21 -3.13
N HIS A 79 -6.96 -6.09 -3.55
CA HIS A 79 -6.45 -5.33 -4.68
C HIS A 79 -5.07 -4.73 -4.44
N TYR A 80 -4.86 -4.06 -3.31
CA TYR A 80 -3.57 -3.42 -3.04
C TYR A 80 -2.48 -4.43 -2.71
N THR A 81 -2.79 -5.56 -2.05
CA THR A 81 -1.82 -6.66 -1.90
C THR A 81 -1.38 -7.20 -3.26
N TRP A 82 -2.29 -7.32 -4.23
CA TRP A 82 -1.93 -7.73 -5.59
C TRP A 82 -1.01 -6.71 -6.28
N LEU A 83 -1.24 -5.41 -6.09
CA LEU A 83 -0.39 -4.35 -6.67
C LEU A 83 1.02 -4.26 -6.08
N LEU A 84 1.32 -4.92 -4.96
CA LEU A 84 2.70 -5.02 -4.46
C LEU A 84 3.62 -5.79 -5.43
N LYS A 85 3.05 -6.60 -6.33
CA LYS A 85 3.78 -7.38 -7.33
C LYS A 85 3.83 -6.71 -8.71
N ASP A 86 3.39 -5.46 -8.81
CA ASP A 86 3.48 -4.69 -10.05
C ASP A 86 4.95 -4.41 -10.40
N ASN A 87 5.26 -4.23 -11.69
CA ASN A 87 6.62 -3.92 -12.14
C ASN A 87 6.96 -2.44 -11.94
N ASP A 88 5.95 -1.59 -11.78
CA ASP A 88 6.14 -0.17 -11.53
C ASP A 88 6.32 0.10 -10.02
N ILE A 89 7.52 0.56 -9.65
CA ILE A 89 7.88 0.97 -8.28
C ILE A 89 6.87 1.95 -7.70
N GLN A 90 6.39 2.90 -8.51
CA GLN A 90 5.46 3.91 -8.04
C GLN A 90 4.09 3.29 -7.70
N VAL A 91 3.64 2.30 -8.46
CA VAL A 91 2.42 1.54 -8.16
C VAL A 91 2.59 0.73 -6.87
N GLN A 92 3.74 0.08 -6.69
CA GLN A 92 4.05 -0.64 -5.44
C GLN A 92 4.04 0.30 -4.23
N ARG A 93 4.65 1.49 -4.34
CA ARG A 93 4.65 2.51 -3.28
C ARG A 93 3.25 2.96 -2.92
N GLN A 94 2.44 3.29 -3.92
CA GLN A 94 1.05 3.69 -3.74
C GLN A 94 0.23 2.59 -3.06
N ALA A 95 0.46 1.32 -3.42
CA ALA A 95 -0.16 0.17 -2.78
C ALA A 95 0.24 0.03 -1.31
N CYS A 96 1.53 0.18 -0.97
CA CYS A 96 1.99 0.19 0.44
C CYS A 96 1.29 1.28 1.26
N LEU A 97 1.27 2.52 0.76
CA LEU A 97 0.62 3.63 1.44
C LEU A 97 -0.89 3.39 1.63
N ALA A 98 -1.55 2.77 0.64
CA ALA A 98 -2.96 2.43 0.76
C ALA A 98 -3.20 1.34 1.82
N LEU A 99 -2.37 0.30 1.87
CA LEU A 99 -2.43 -0.76 2.89
C LEU A 99 -2.16 -0.22 4.31
N LYS A 100 -1.22 0.73 4.45
CA LYS A 100 -0.99 1.52 5.68
C LYS A 100 -2.28 2.22 6.11
N CYS A 101 -2.93 2.96 5.19
CA CYS A 101 -4.19 3.66 5.48
C CYS A 101 -5.32 2.72 5.90
N LEU A 102 -5.36 1.49 5.36
CA LEU A 102 -6.36 0.46 5.65
C LEU A 102 -6.08 -0.34 6.94
N LYS A 103 -4.90 -0.16 7.56
CA LYS A 103 -4.41 -1.00 8.68
C LYS A 103 -4.47 -2.49 8.31
N ALA A 104 -3.97 -2.80 7.11
CA ALA A 104 -4.02 -4.11 6.50
C ALA A 104 -2.92 -5.04 7.01
N LEU A 105 -2.94 -5.39 8.30
CA LEU A 105 -1.95 -6.30 8.89
C LEU A 105 -1.88 -7.65 8.16
N GLU A 106 -2.98 -8.09 7.56
CA GLU A 106 -3.08 -9.31 6.75
C GLU A 106 -2.12 -9.31 5.54
N SER A 107 -1.65 -8.13 5.11
CA SER A 107 -0.69 -7.96 4.00
C SER A 107 0.76 -7.88 4.44
N ALA A 108 1.06 -8.00 5.73
CA ALA A 108 2.39 -7.70 6.28
C ALA A 108 3.51 -8.52 5.63
N GLU A 109 3.29 -9.80 5.33
CA GLU A 109 4.29 -10.64 4.66
C GLU A 109 4.55 -10.20 3.21
N GLN A 110 3.53 -9.75 2.48
CA GLN A 110 3.72 -9.27 1.11
C GLN A 110 4.35 -7.89 1.07
N VAL A 111 4.02 -7.00 2.03
CA VAL A 111 4.72 -5.72 2.17
C VAL A 111 6.18 -5.94 2.58
N ALA A 112 6.44 -6.95 3.38
CA ALA A 112 7.77 -7.34 3.82
C ALA A 112 8.70 -7.71 2.65
N GLU A 113 8.21 -8.50 1.69
CA GLU A 113 8.98 -8.93 0.51
C GLU A 113 9.64 -7.76 -0.26
N LEU A 114 9.04 -6.56 -0.21
CA LEU A 114 9.57 -5.36 -0.86
C LEU A 114 10.90 -4.86 -0.28
N TRP A 115 11.34 -5.41 0.86
CA TRP A 115 12.68 -5.18 1.39
C TRP A 115 13.79 -5.54 0.40
N HIS A 116 13.54 -6.51 -0.49
CA HIS A 116 14.48 -6.91 -1.54
C HIS A 116 14.53 -5.96 -2.73
N SER A 117 13.66 -4.94 -2.79
CA SER A 117 13.69 -3.95 -3.86
C SER A 117 15.02 -3.17 -3.83
N THR A 118 15.55 -2.85 -5.00
CA THR A 118 16.70 -1.94 -5.14
C THR A 118 16.33 -0.48 -4.88
N ASP A 119 15.04 -0.13 -4.97
CA ASP A 119 14.54 1.23 -4.74
C ASP A 119 14.44 1.55 -3.23
N GLU A 120 15.21 2.55 -2.79
CA GLU A 120 15.27 2.94 -1.37
C GLU A 120 13.95 3.52 -0.86
N GLU A 121 13.27 4.32 -1.66
CA GLU A 121 12.05 5.00 -1.25
C GLU A 121 10.90 4.00 -1.05
N LEU A 122 10.82 2.98 -1.88
CA LEU A 122 9.91 1.84 -1.72
C LEU A 122 10.26 1.01 -0.48
N ARG A 123 11.53 0.69 -0.24
CA ARG A 123 11.94 -0.01 1.00
C ARG A 123 11.54 0.76 2.25
N ASN A 124 11.75 2.07 2.26
CA ASN A 124 11.35 2.96 3.36
C ASN A 124 9.82 3.00 3.52
N THR A 125 9.08 3.11 2.42
CA THR A 125 7.61 3.08 2.41
C THR A 125 7.07 1.76 2.97
N ALA A 126 7.66 0.62 2.57
CA ALA A 126 7.32 -0.70 3.08
C ALA A 126 7.60 -0.81 4.59
N ARG A 127 8.78 -0.38 5.04
CA ARG A 127 9.15 -0.35 6.46
C ARG A 127 8.15 0.45 7.29
N GLU A 128 7.86 1.68 6.90
CA GLU A 128 6.88 2.52 7.60
C GLU A 128 5.49 1.86 7.66
N THR A 129 5.09 1.21 6.57
CA THR A 129 3.80 0.50 6.48
C THR A 129 3.75 -0.65 7.48
N ILE A 130 4.76 -1.49 7.53
CA ILE A 130 4.85 -2.59 8.49
C ILE A 130 4.81 -2.09 9.93
N LEU A 131 5.62 -1.07 10.26
CA LEU A 131 5.66 -0.50 11.62
C LEU A 131 4.32 0.11 12.03
N SER A 132 3.55 0.66 11.08
CA SER A 132 2.22 1.20 11.34
C SER A 132 1.20 0.15 11.81
N PHE A 133 1.43 -1.15 11.55
CA PHE A 133 0.57 -2.24 12.01
C PHE A 133 0.78 -2.60 13.49
N GLY A 134 1.60 -1.84 14.23
CA GLY A 134 1.83 -2.00 15.66
C GLY A 134 2.69 -3.22 15.99
N LYS A 135 2.54 -3.79 17.20
CA LYS A 135 3.43 -4.84 17.72
C LYS A 135 3.59 -6.05 16.78
N LYS A 136 2.51 -6.46 16.10
CA LYS A 136 2.56 -7.59 15.16
C LYS A 136 3.35 -7.24 13.90
N GLY A 137 3.21 -6.02 13.38
CA GLY A 137 4.03 -5.51 12.28
C GLY A 137 5.51 -5.44 12.67
N HIS A 138 5.83 -4.92 13.85
CA HIS A 138 7.22 -4.87 14.33
C HIS A 138 7.87 -6.27 14.39
N LYS A 139 7.14 -7.28 14.85
CA LYS A 139 7.63 -8.67 14.85
C LYS A 139 7.83 -9.21 13.42
N ALA A 140 6.98 -8.85 12.47
CA ALA A 140 7.17 -9.21 11.07
C ALA A 140 8.45 -8.56 10.53
N PHE A 141 8.64 -7.25 10.76
CA PHE A 141 9.85 -6.53 10.39
C PHE A 141 11.12 -7.18 10.95
N GLN A 142 11.16 -7.48 12.25
CA GLN A 142 12.31 -8.11 12.91
C GLN A 142 12.67 -9.47 12.30
N ARG A 143 11.66 -10.30 11.98
CA ARG A 143 11.92 -11.60 11.34
C ARG A 143 12.54 -11.44 9.95
N MET A 144 12.08 -10.47 9.16
CA MET A 144 12.65 -10.23 7.84
C MET A 144 14.10 -9.76 7.90
N ASP A 145 14.37 -8.82 8.80
CA ASP A 145 15.70 -8.23 8.99
C ASP A 145 16.72 -9.32 9.41
N GLN A 146 16.27 -10.23 10.28
CA GLN A 146 17.08 -11.36 10.73
C GLN A 146 17.36 -12.38 9.62
N ILE A 147 16.36 -12.72 8.79
CA ILE A 147 16.56 -13.60 7.63
C ILE A 147 17.53 -12.98 6.62
N CYS A 148 17.45 -11.66 6.39
CA CYS A 148 18.40 -10.98 5.50
C CYS A 148 19.83 -11.00 6.04
N ALA A 149 20.02 -10.76 7.33
CA ALA A 149 21.33 -10.82 7.97
C ALA A 149 21.93 -12.23 7.89
N GLU A 150 21.13 -13.27 8.14
CA GLU A 150 21.57 -14.67 8.07
C GLU A 150 21.99 -15.08 6.64
N LEU A 151 21.22 -14.67 5.63
CA LEU A 151 21.56 -14.92 4.22
C LEU A 151 22.84 -14.18 3.77
N GLN A 152 23.05 -12.95 4.25
CA GLN A 152 24.28 -12.20 3.94
C GLN A 152 25.53 -12.83 4.58
N GLU A 153 25.41 -13.30 5.82
CA GLU A 153 26.48 -14.04 6.51
C GLU A 153 26.82 -15.37 5.82
N GLU A 154 25.81 -16.08 5.30
CA GLU A 154 26.01 -17.34 4.56
C GLU A 154 26.72 -17.10 3.22
N ILE A 155 26.31 -16.06 2.47
CA ILE A 155 26.99 -15.65 1.21
C ILE A 155 28.45 -15.26 1.50
N TYR A 156 28.69 -14.47 2.55
CA TYR A 156 30.05 -14.04 2.92
C TYR A 156 30.95 -15.23 3.29
N LYS A 157 30.43 -16.19 4.06
CA LYS A 157 31.17 -17.42 4.40
C LYS A 157 31.51 -18.24 3.17
N ASN A 158 30.56 -18.40 2.24
CA ASN A 158 30.76 -19.14 1.00
C ASN A 158 31.83 -18.49 0.11
N LEU A 159 31.79 -17.15 -0.04
CA LEU A 159 32.81 -16.41 -0.77
C LEU A 159 34.21 -16.56 -0.15
N LYS A 160 34.28 -16.51 1.19
CA LYS A 160 35.54 -16.67 1.92
C LYS A 160 36.11 -18.08 1.78
N THR A 161 35.26 -19.12 1.81
CA THR A 161 35.70 -20.50 1.57
C THR A 161 36.22 -20.68 0.15
N GLU A 162 35.60 -20.08 -0.87
CA GLU A 162 36.08 -20.16 -2.26
C GLU A 162 37.43 -19.45 -2.48
N ILE A 163 37.66 -18.31 -1.81
CA ILE A 163 38.93 -17.56 -1.91
C ILE A 163 40.09 -18.29 -1.21
N THR A 164 39.80 -19.13 -0.20
CA THR A 164 40.83 -19.83 0.59
C THR A 164 41.24 -21.18 -0.03
N ILE A 165 40.67 -21.57 -1.18
CA ILE A 165 40.97 -22.84 -1.88
C ILE A 165 42.09 -22.70 -2.93
N PHE A 166 42.78 -21.56 -3.01
CA PHE A 166 43.94 -21.33 -3.88
C PHE A 166 45.27 -21.31 -3.14
#